data_AF-A0A367M8T5-F1
#
_entry.id   AF-A0A367M8T5-F1
#
_cell.length_a   1.000
_cell.length_b   1.000
_cell.length_c   1.000
_cell.angle_alpha   90.00
_cell.angle_beta   90.00
_cell.angle_gamma   90.00
#
_symmetry.space_group_name_H-M   'P 1'
#
loop_
_entity.id
_entity.type
_entity.pdbx_description
1 polymer ?
#
loop_
_entity_poly.entity_id
_entity_poly.type
_entity_poly.pdbx_seq_one_letter_code
_entity_poly.pdbx_strand_id
1 'polypeptide(L)' 'MSFLIPAAYADAAAPAAAGPAGTGFEWVFLVGFLVIFYLMIWRPQAKRAKEHKNLLGNLQKGDEVVTSGGIAGKVTKVAD' A
#
# COMPACT_ATOMS: atom_id res chain seq x y z
N MET A 1 42.92 -29.17 -21.52
CA MET A 1 43.01 -27.76 -21.06
C MET A 1 41.64 -27.09 -21.17
N SER A 2 40.66 -27.55 -20.38
CA SER A 2 39.33 -26.94 -20.22
C SER A 2 38.96 -26.80 -18.73
N PHE A 3 39.97 -26.83 -17.86
CA PHE A 3 39.84 -26.77 -16.39
C PHE A 3 39.97 -25.35 -15.83
N LEU A 4 40.12 -24.34 -16.70
CA LEU A 4 40.46 -22.95 -16.35
C LEU A 4 39.35 -21.94 -16.71
N ILE A 5 38.21 -22.40 -17.23
CA ILE A 5 37.04 -21.56 -17.46
C ILE A 5 35.89 -22.19 -16.69
N PRO A 6 35.60 -21.75 -15.44
CA PRO A 6 34.32 -22.10 -14.84
C PRO A 6 33.21 -21.56 -15.75
N ALA A 7 32.25 -22.40 -16.13
CA ALA A 7 31.04 -21.93 -16.77
C ALA A 7 30.40 -20.90 -15.84
N ALA A 8 30.37 -19.63 -16.25
CA ALA A 8 29.74 -18.58 -15.50
C ALA A 8 28.23 -18.84 -15.49
N TYR A 9 27.74 -19.51 -14.45
CA TYR A 9 26.33 -19.41 -14.10
C TYR A 9 26.09 -17.97 -13.67
N ALA A 10 25.27 -17.27 -14.43
CA ALA A 10 24.77 -15.97 -14.05
C ALA A 10 23.85 -16.14 -12.83
N ASP A 11 24.43 -16.12 -11.63
CA ASP A 11 23.72 -15.74 -10.41
C ASP A 11 23.50 -14.22 -10.48
N ALA A 12 22.52 -13.84 -11.30
CA ALA A 12 21.93 -12.52 -11.19
C ALA A 12 21.32 -12.42 -9.79
N ALA A 13 21.70 -11.38 -9.05
CA ALA A 13 21.06 -10.99 -7.80
C ALA A 13 19.53 -11.20 -7.93
N ALA A 14 18.97 -11.97 -7.00
CA ALA A 14 17.60 -12.47 -7.04
C ALA A 14 16.59 -11.39 -7.50
N PRO A 15 15.69 -11.79 -8.41
CA PRO A 15 14.28 -11.71 -8.10
C PRO A 15 13.69 -13.12 -8.17
N ALA A 16 12.89 -13.47 -7.18
CA ALA A 16 11.99 -14.63 -7.11
C ALA A 16 12.17 -15.69 -8.22
N ALA A 17 12.71 -16.84 -7.84
CA ALA A 17 12.85 -18.03 -8.69
C ALA A 17 11.61 -18.22 -9.60
N ALA A 18 11.77 -17.88 -10.89
CA ALA A 18 10.91 -18.37 -11.94
C ALA A 18 11.23 -19.85 -12.14
N GLY A 19 10.49 -20.70 -11.42
CA GLY A 19 10.54 -22.15 -11.60
C GLY A 19 10.03 -22.58 -12.99
N PRO A 20 10.31 -23.83 -13.42
CA PRO A 20 10.05 -24.28 -14.77
C PRO A 20 8.58 -24.18 -15.16
N ALA A 21 8.36 -23.73 -16.40
CA ALA A 21 7.07 -23.53 -17.05
C ALA A 21 6.13 -24.75 -16.91
N GLY A 22 4.93 -24.52 -16.38
CA GLY A 22 3.84 -25.52 -16.40
C GLY A 22 2.71 -25.26 -15.41
N THR A 23 1.53 -24.96 -15.95
CA THR A 23 0.17 -25.18 -15.38
C THR A 23 -0.28 -24.36 -14.16
N GLY A 24 -0.92 -23.19 -14.40
CA GLY A 24 -1.96 -22.57 -13.56
C GLY A 24 -1.53 -21.94 -12.22
N PHE A 25 -0.52 -22.48 -11.55
CA PHE A 25 -0.05 -22.03 -10.25
C PHE A 25 0.63 -20.65 -10.31
N GLU A 26 1.28 -20.33 -11.44
CA GLU A 26 1.86 -19.01 -11.70
C GLU A 26 0.80 -17.91 -11.74
N TRP A 27 -0.35 -18.16 -12.38
CA TRP A 27 -1.47 -17.21 -12.43
C TRP A 27 -2.06 -16.96 -11.05
N VAL A 28 -2.15 -18.00 -10.21
CA VAL A 28 -2.60 -17.85 -8.81
C VAL A 28 -1.62 -17.01 -8.01
N PHE A 29 -0.32 -17.20 -8.18
CA PHE A 29 0.71 -16.38 -7.54
C PHE A 29 0.68 -14.93 -8.03
N LEU A 30 0.56 -14.70 -9.34
CA LEU A 30 0.49 -13.37 -9.95
C LEU A 30 -0.76 -12.60 -9.49
N VAL A 31 -1.92 -13.24 -9.55
CA VAL A 31 -3.20 -12.65 -9.10
C VAL A 31 -3.19 -12.46 -7.60
N GLY A 32 -2.68 -13.41 -6.82
CA GLY A 32 -2.52 -13.30 -5.37
C GLY A 32 -1.63 -12.12 -4.98
N PHE A 33 -0.51 -11.93 -5.68
CA PHE A 33 0.37 -10.77 -5.50
C PHE A 33 -0.36 -9.45 -5.80
N LEU A 34 -1.06 -9.36 -6.95
CA LEU A 34 -1.87 -8.19 -7.30
C LEU A 34 -2.94 -7.88 -6.26
N VAL A 35 -3.63 -8.92 -5.75
CA VAL A 35 -4.66 -8.78 -4.71
C VAL A 35 -4.04 -8.28 -3.40
N ILE A 36 -2.90 -8.84 -2.97
CA ILE A 36 -2.23 -8.39 -1.74
C ILE A 36 -1.79 -6.93 -1.86
N PHE A 37 -1.15 -6.54 -2.96
CA PHE A 37 -0.74 -5.16 -3.19
C PHE A 37 -1.93 -4.21 -3.32
N TYR A 38 -2.99 -4.62 -4.02
CA TYR A 38 -4.24 -3.86 -4.11
C TYR A 38 -4.85 -3.65 -2.73
N LEU A 39 -4.99 -4.71 -1.92
CA LEU A 39 -5.51 -4.61 -0.56
C LEU A 39 -4.59 -3.76 0.32
N MET A 40 -3.27 -3.85 0.16
CA MET A 40 -2.31 -3.07 0.93
C MET A 40 -2.37 -1.58 0.61
N ILE A 41 -2.74 -1.15 -0.58
CA ILE A 41 -2.87 0.28 -0.91
C ILE A 41 -4.31 0.77 -0.69
N TRP A 42 -5.29 0.04 -1.20
CA TRP A 42 -6.70 0.43 -1.17
C TRP A 42 -7.28 0.41 0.24
N ARG A 43 -6.99 -0.62 1.04
CA ARG A 43 -7.52 -0.74 2.41
C ARG A 43 -7.05 0.38 3.33
N PRO A 44 -5.75 0.75 3.42
CA PRO A 44 -5.34 1.85 4.28
C PRO A 44 -5.78 3.21 3.74
N GLN A 45 -5.83 3.42 2.42
CA GLN A 45 -6.36 4.68 1.87
C GLN A 45 -7.83 4.86 2.20
N ALA A 46 -8.65 3.82 1.99
CA ALA A 46 -10.06 3.84 2.36
C ALA A 46 -10.25 4.07 3.86
N LYS A 47 -9.38 3.47 4.70
CA LYS A 47 -9.39 3.68 6.16
C LYS A 47 -9.08 5.14 6.52
N ARG A 48 -8.03 5.74 5.95
CA ARG A 48 -7.67 7.16 6.19
C ARG A 48 -8.76 8.13 5.71
N ALA A 49 -9.35 7.87 4.54
CA ALA A 49 -10.46 8.68 4.03
C ALA A 49 -11.70 8.58 4.93
N LYS A 50 -12.00 7.39 5.44
CA LYS A 50 -13.11 7.16 6.37
C LYS A 50 -12.87 7.83 7.73
N GLU A 51 -11.65 7.75 8.25
CA GLU A 51 -11.24 8.44 9.48
C GLU A 51 -11.38 9.96 9.33
N HIS A 52 -10.91 10.53 8.22
CA HIS A 52 -11.03 11.97 7.96
C HIS A 52 -12.49 12.42 7.84
N LYS A 53 -13.33 11.66 7.13
CA LYS A 53 -14.77 11.92 7.05
C LYS A 53 -15.47 11.82 8.40
N ASN A 54 -15.10 10.84 9.23
CA ASN A 54 -15.66 10.71 10.58
C ASN A 54 -15.26 11.86 11.49
N LEU A 55 -14.01 12.34 11.41
CA LEU A 55 -13.56 13.52 12.16
C LEU A 55 -14.38 14.75 11.74
N LEU A 56 -14.56 14.97 10.44
CA LEU A 56 -15.39 16.06 9.89
C LEU A 56 -16.88 15.94 10.26
N GLY A 57 -17.44 14.74 10.27
CA GLY A 57 -18.85 14.50 10.62
C GLY A 57 -19.14 14.63 12.13
N ASN A 58 -18.15 14.39 12.98
CA ASN A 58 -18.30 14.53 14.43
C ASN A 58 -18.03 15.96 14.93
N LEU A 59 -17.55 16.86 14.07
CA LEU A 59 -17.30 18.26 14.40
C LEU A 59 -18.62 19.01 14.64
N GLN A 60 -18.76 19.61 15.82
CA GLN A 60 -19.91 20.42 16.21
C GLN A 60 -19.55 21.89 16.41
N LYS A 61 -20.57 22.75 16.36
CA LYS A 61 -20.40 24.17 16.72
C LYS A 61 -20.01 24.25 18.19
N GLY A 62 -18.88 24.90 18.45
CA GLY A 62 -18.33 25.05 19.79
C GLY A 62 -17.13 24.15 20.08
N ASP A 63 -16.77 23.22 19.20
CA ASP A 63 -15.60 22.36 19.39
C ASP A 63 -14.31 23.14 19.19
N GLU A 64 -13.33 22.87 20.04
CA GLU A 64 -11.98 23.42 19.92
C GLU A 64 -11.12 22.45 19.10
N VAL A 65 -10.63 22.92 17.96
CA VAL A 65 -9.95 22.08 16.97
C VAL A 65 -8.62 22.69 16.56
N VAL A 66 -7.67 21.81 16.29
CA VAL A 66 -6.37 22.17 15.73
C VAL A 66 -6.35 21.75 14.28
N THR A 67 -6.21 22.73 13.40
CA THR A 67 -6.12 22.49 11.96
C THR A 67 -4.77 21.90 11.59
N SER A 68 -4.66 21.29 10.41
CA SER A 68 -3.41 20.74 9.87
C SER A 68 -2.29 21.77 9.72
N GLY A 69 -2.62 23.06 9.69
CA GLY A 69 -1.65 24.17 9.70
C GLY A 69 -1.17 24.61 11.08
N GLY A 70 -1.56 23.92 12.17
CA GLY A 70 -1.17 24.25 13.53
C GLY A 70 -1.99 25.37 14.18
N ILE A 71 -3.07 25.83 13.55
CA ILE A 71 -3.95 26.87 14.09
C ILE A 71 -5.01 26.19 14.97
N ALA A 72 -5.06 26.57 16.24
CA ALA A 72 -6.09 26.17 17.19
C ALA A 72 -7.22 27.20 17.25
N GLY A 73 -8.47 26.77 17.30
CA GLY A 73 -9.62 27.67 17.39
C GLY A 73 -10.95 26.93 17.64
N LYS A 74 -12.00 27.70 17.91
CA LYS A 74 -13.35 27.17 18.15
C LYS A 74 -14.21 27.22 16.89
N VAL A 75 -14.91 26.14 16.59
CA VAL A 75 -15.81 26.01 15.44
C VAL A 75 -17.06 26.87 15.66
N THR A 76 -17.23 27.94 14.88
CA THR A 76 -18.41 28.84 14.99
C THR A 76 -19.60 28.39 14.14
N LYS A 77 -19.34 27.76 13.00
CA LYS A 77 -20.36 27.23 12.10
C LYS A 77 -19.80 26.07 11.28
N VAL A 78 -20.54 24.96 11.22
CA VAL A 78 -20.29 23.84 10.31
C VAL A 78 -21.28 23.96 9.15
N ALA A 79 -20.80 23.87 7.91
CA ALA A 79 -21.62 23.76 6.70
C ALA A 79 -21.17 22.50 5.96
N ASP A 80 -22.15 21.73 5.49
CA ASP A 80 -21.98 20.41 4.83
C ASP A 80 -21.26 20.53 3.47
#